data_AF-A0A2V5LRC4-F1
#
_entry.id   AF-A0A2V5LRC4-F1
#
_cell.length_a   1.000
_cell.length_b   1.000
_cell.length_c   1.000
_cell.angle_alpha   90.00
_cell.angle_beta   90.00
_cell.angle_gamma   90.00
#
_symmetry.space_group_name_H-M   'P 1'
#
loop_
_entity.id
_entity.type
_entity.pdbx_description
1 polymer ?
#
loop_
_entity_poly.entity_id
_entity_poly.type
_entity_poly.pdbx_seq_one_letter_code
_entity_poly.pdbx_strand_id
1 'polypeptide(L)'
;DPSTTFVSYFGHLNGYDAGYYGYAWADAIAADMATVFENAKDGYLDKQAGMKLRREIYEPGDSRDVNESIEKFLGRKQSIEPFLKKIGIGAQDKKKAAAGPLQETG
;
A
#
# COMPACT_ATOMS: atom_id res chain seq x y z
N ASP A 1 -33.32 7.78 2.33
CA ASP A 1 -34.15 8.73 1.55
C ASP A 1 -33.44 8.93 0.22
N PRO A 2 -34.07 8.63 -0.94
CA PRO A 2 -33.47 8.88 -2.26
C PRO A 2 -33.07 10.34 -2.51
N SER A 3 -33.51 11.28 -1.66
CA SER A 3 -33.15 12.70 -1.72
C SER A 3 -31.75 13.02 -1.17
N THR A 4 -31.06 12.09 -0.50
CA THR A 4 -29.72 12.37 0.03
C THR A 4 -28.65 12.30 -1.05
N THR A 5 -27.72 13.27 -1.04
CA THR A 5 -26.57 13.31 -1.94
C THR A 5 -25.28 13.27 -1.13
N PHE A 6 -24.61 12.11 -1.07
CA PHE A 6 -23.36 11.92 -0.33
C PHE A 6 -22.27 12.92 -0.73
N VAL A 7 -22.12 13.15 -2.04
CA VAL A 7 -21.08 13.99 -2.62
C VAL A 7 -21.14 15.42 -2.07
N SER A 8 -22.33 15.95 -1.80
CA SER A 8 -22.53 17.30 -1.24
C SER A 8 -21.98 17.46 0.18
N TYR A 9 -21.77 16.36 0.89
CA TYR A 9 -21.19 16.33 2.24
C TYR A 9 -19.79 15.70 2.26
N PHE A 10 -19.22 15.38 1.09
CA PHE A 10 -17.92 14.76 1.00
C PHE A 10 -16.82 15.83 1.13
N GLY A 11 -16.50 16.19 2.37
CA GLY A 11 -15.62 17.32 2.69
C GLY A 11 -14.21 17.26 2.08
N HIS A 12 -13.68 16.06 1.81
CA HIS A 12 -12.40 15.88 1.11
C HIS A 12 -12.37 16.50 -0.29
N LEU A 13 -13.52 16.77 -0.91
CA LEU A 13 -13.55 17.50 -2.18
C LEU A 13 -13.14 18.98 -2.05
N ASN A 14 -12.98 19.50 -0.83
CA ASN A 14 -12.54 20.87 -0.57
C ASN A 14 -11.06 20.91 -0.15
N GLY A 15 -10.15 20.91 -1.13
CA GLY A 15 -8.69 20.99 -0.89
C GLY A 15 -7.97 19.63 -0.80
N TYR A 16 -8.70 18.53 -0.97
CA TYR A 16 -8.14 17.21 -1.25
C TYR A 16 -8.79 16.61 -2.52
N ASP A 17 -9.27 17.49 -3.39
CA ASP A 17 -9.83 17.18 -4.70
C ASP A 17 -8.80 16.43 -5.55
N ALA A 18 -9.27 15.41 -6.28
CA ALA A 18 -8.44 14.44 -6.99
C ALA A 18 -7.37 13.72 -6.13
N GLY A 19 -7.31 13.95 -4.81
CA GLY A 19 -6.31 13.38 -3.90
C GLY A 19 -6.81 12.19 -3.08
N TYR A 20 -8.12 11.94 -3.03
CA TYR A 20 -8.71 10.94 -2.13
C TYR A 20 -8.17 9.52 -2.33
N TYR A 21 -7.76 9.16 -3.56
CA TYR A 21 -7.11 7.86 -3.82
C TYR A 21 -5.76 7.72 -3.11
N GLY A 22 -5.13 8.85 -2.74
CA GLY A 22 -3.87 8.94 -2.04
C GLY A 22 -3.88 8.18 -0.71
N TYR A 23 -5.03 8.00 -0.07
CA TYR A 23 -5.16 7.15 1.12
C TYR A 23 -4.85 5.68 0.81
N ALA A 24 -5.49 5.10 -0.21
CA ALA A 24 -5.25 3.72 -0.61
C ALA A 24 -3.83 3.53 -1.16
N TRP A 25 -3.32 4.53 -1.89
CA TRP A 25 -1.95 4.54 -2.36
C TRP A 25 -0.94 4.52 -1.19
N ALA A 26 -1.15 5.38 -0.19
CA ALA A 26 -0.30 5.45 1.00
C ALA A 26 -0.36 4.14 1.80
N ASP A 27 -1.54 3.52 1.94
CA ASP A 27 -1.69 2.22 2.59
C ASP A 27 -0.91 1.11 1.88
N ALA A 28 -0.89 1.14 0.55
CA ALA A 28 -0.14 0.16 -0.24
C ALA A 28 1.37 0.29 -0.04
N ILE A 29 1.89 1.51 -0.09
CA ILE A 29 3.30 1.82 0.20
C ILE A 29 3.64 1.43 1.65
N ALA A 30 2.80 1.80 2.61
CA ALA A 30 3.01 1.51 4.02
C ALA A 30 3.07 0.00 4.30
N ALA A 31 2.22 -0.79 3.65
CA ALA A 31 2.26 -2.25 3.75
C ALA A 31 3.57 -2.83 3.20
N ASP A 32 4.11 -2.28 2.11
CA ASP A 32 5.40 -2.72 1.57
C ASP A 32 6.57 -2.31 2.48
N MET A 33 6.55 -1.08 2.99
CA MET A 33 7.55 -0.57 3.93
C MET A 33 7.55 -1.33 5.26
N ALA A 34 6.40 -1.77 5.74
CA ALA A 34 6.27 -2.59 6.95
C ALA A 34 7.09 -3.89 6.86
N THR A 35 7.28 -4.45 5.65
CA THR A 35 8.08 -5.67 5.45
C THR A 35 9.54 -5.51 5.90
N VAL A 36 10.09 -4.29 5.91
CA VAL A 36 11.44 -4.03 6.43
C VAL A 36 11.50 -4.30 7.93
N PHE A 37 10.46 -3.92 8.66
CA PHE A 37 10.35 -4.15 10.10
C PHE A 37 9.97 -5.59 10.41
N GLU A 38 9.04 -6.19 9.67
CA GLU A 38 8.64 -7.59 9.87
C GLU A 38 9.80 -8.58 9.69
N ASN A 39 10.76 -8.25 8.82
CA ASN A 39 11.97 -9.06 8.58
C ASN A 39 13.17 -8.65 9.46
N ALA A 40 13.05 -7.59 10.25
CA ALA A 40 14.12 -7.15 11.13
C ALA A 40 14.21 -8.04 12.39
N LYS A 41 15.40 -8.10 12.99
CA LYS A 41 15.70 -9.01 14.10
C LYS A 41 14.75 -8.78 15.29
N ASP A 42 14.56 -7.51 15.65
CA ASP A 42 13.69 -7.12 16.78
C ASP A 42 12.33 -6.59 16.28
N GLY A 43 11.93 -6.95 15.06
CA GLY A 43 10.66 -6.55 14.47
C GLY A 43 10.48 -5.04 14.34
N TYR A 44 9.30 -4.55 14.72
CA TYR A 44 8.97 -3.12 14.74
C TYR A 44 9.76 -2.29 15.76
N LEU A 45 10.46 -2.92 16.71
CA LEU A 45 11.32 -2.25 17.68
C LEU A 45 12.80 -2.26 17.28
N ASP A 46 13.13 -2.79 16.10
CA ASP A 46 14.50 -2.84 15.61
C ASP A 46 15.09 -1.44 15.36
N LYS A 47 16.18 -1.15 16.09
CA LYS A 47 16.85 0.14 16.03
C LYS A 47 17.45 0.43 14.66
N GLN A 48 17.98 -0.57 13.97
CA GLN A 48 18.59 -0.37 12.65
C GLN A 48 17.52 -0.08 11.59
N ALA A 49 16.40 -0.81 11.62
CA ALA A 49 15.26 -0.54 10.75
C ALA A 49 14.68 0.87 10.99
N GLY A 50 14.52 1.27 12.25
CA GLY A 50 14.07 2.62 12.61
C GLY A 50 15.04 3.73 12.15
N MET A 51 16.36 3.52 12.31
CA MET A 51 17.36 4.45 11.80
C MET A 51 17.37 4.54 10.27
N LYS A 52 17.13 3.42 9.58
CA LYS A 52 16.99 3.40 8.12
C LYS A 52 15.76 4.20 7.67
N LEU A 53 14.62 4.04 8.35
CA LEU A 53 13.40 4.81 8.07
C LEU A 53 13.65 6.32 8.21
N ARG A 54 14.33 6.73 9.29
CA ARG A 54 14.71 8.12 9.50
C ARG A 54 15.57 8.66 8.36
N ARG A 55 16.66 7.97 8.02
CA ARG A 55 17.65 8.44 7.05
C ARG A 55 17.14 8.47 5.62
N GLU A 56 16.36 7.47 5.22
CA GLU A 56 15.94 7.35 3.82
C GLU A 56 14.59 7.98 3.52
N ILE A 57 13.70 8.13 4.51
CA ILE A 57 12.35 8.67 4.29
C ILE A 57 12.18 10.06 4.92
N TYR A 58 12.49 10.21 6.21
CA TYR A 58 12.16 11.45 6.93
C TYR A 58 13.20 12.55 6.75
N GLU A 59 14.48 12.21 6.76
CA GLU A 59 15.58 13.18 6.67
C GLU A 59 15.64 13.91 5.32
N PRO A 60 15.41 13.26 4.16
CA PRO A 60 15.40 13.96 2.88
C PRO A 60 14.15 14.84 2.69
N GLY A 61 13.01 14.46 3.28
CA GLY A 61 11.73 15.12 2.99
C GLY A 61 11.46 15.15 1.47
N ASP A 62 11.16 16.34 0.94
CA ASP A 62 10.89 16.56 -0.49
C ASP A 62 12.17 16.88 -1.30
N SER A 63 13.36 16.79 -0.69
CA SER A 63 14.63 17.08 -1.39
C SER A 63 15.13 15.92 -2.26
N ARG A 64 14.47 14.76 -2.21
CA ARG A 64 14.75 13.56 -3.00
C ARG A 64 13.42 13.02 -3.52
N ASP A 65 13.42 12.49 -4.75
CA ASP A 65 12.24 11.82 -5.29
C ASP A 65 11.74 10.74 -4.32
N VAL A 66 10.44 10.77 -4.03
CA VAL A 66 9.84 9.90 -3.02
C VAL A 66 9.98 8.42 -3.38
N ASN A 67 9.94 8.06 -4.67
CA ASN A 67 10.13 6.67 -5.09
C ASN A 67 11.57 6.24 -4.88
N GLU A 68 12.56 7.11 -5.13
CA GLU A 68 13.96 6.83 -4.81
C GLU A 68 14.13 6.61 -3.29
N SER A 69 13.53 7.46 -2.46
CA SER A 69 13.54 7.32 -1.00
C SER A 69 12.97 5.97 -0.55
N ILE A 70 11.81 5.59 -1.10
CA ILE A 70 11.16 4.31 -0.78
C ILE A 70 11.99 3.12 -1.27
N GLU A 71 12.55 3.16 -2.48
CA GLU A 71 13.40 2.09 -3.01
C GLU A 71 14.66 1.89 -2.15
N LYS A 72 15.30 2.97 -1.69
CA LYS A 72 16.45 2.90 -0.77
C LYS A 72 16.06 2.35 0.59
N PHE A 73 14.91 2.74 1.13
CA PHE A 73 14.40 2.20 2.37
C PHE A 73 14.07 0.70 2.27
N LEU A 74 13.46 0.25 1.17
CA LEU A 74 13.14 -1.16 0.92
C LEU A 74 14.38 -1.99 0.55
N GLY A 75 15.36 -1.40 -0.12
CA GLY A 75 16.48 -2.12 -0.75
C GLY A 75 16.08 -2.88 -2.03
N ARG A 76 14.89 -2.61 -2.55
CA ARG A 76 14.30 -3.20 -3.76
C ARG A 76 13.23 -2.28 -4.31
N LYS A 77 12.75 -2.56 -5.53
CA LYS A 77 11.56 -1.90 -6.08
C LYS A 77 10.32 -2.19 -5.21
N GLN A 78 9.43 -1.21 -5.20
CA GLN A 78 8.13 -1.32 -4.53
C GLN A 78 7.31 -2.49 -5.09
N SER A 79 6.50 -3.10 -4.25
CA SER A 79 5.57 -4.17 -4.59
C SER A 79 4.22 -3.97 -3.93
N ILE A 80 3.15 -4.26 -4.66
CA ILE A 80 1.78 -4.23 -4.14
C ILE A 80 1.42 -5.51 -3.36
N GLU A 81 2.22 -6.58 -3.47
CA GLU A 81 1.92 -7.88 -2.88
C GLU A 81 1.70 -7.84 -1.36
N PRO A 82 2.49 -7.09 -0.55
CA PRO A 82 2.23 -6.98 0.88
C PRO A 82 0.87 -6.34 1.20
N PHE A 83 0.45 -5.36 0.41
CA PHE A 83 -0.87 -4.74 0.55
C PHE A 83 -2.00 -5.71 0.22
N LEU A 84 -1.89 -6.44 -0.90
CA LEU A 84 -2.87 -7.47 -1.28
C LEU A 84 -3.02 -8.51 -0.18
N LYS A 85 -1.90 -9.02 0.36
CA LYS A 85 -1.90 -9.94 1.49
C LYS A 85 -2.59 -9.33 2.72
N LYS A 86 -2.30 -8.06 3.05
CA LYS A 86 -2.90 -7.34 4.19
C LYS A 86 -4.42 -7.24 4.07
N ILE A 87 -4.96 -7.03 2.87
CA ILE A 87 -6.42 -6.96 2.63
C ILE A 87 -7.06 -8.32 2.32
N GLY A 88 -6.31 -9.43 2.45
CA GLY A 88 -6.83 -10.79 2.30
C GLY A 88 -6.90 -11.31 0.87
N ILE A 89 -6.23 -10.68 -0.10
CA ILE A 89 -6.15 -11.12 -1.49
C ILE A 89 -4.82 -11.87 -1.70
N GLY A 90 -4.87 -13.14 -2.11
CA GLY A 90 -3.69 -13.99 -2.22
C GLY A 90 -3.65 -14.90 -3.44
N ALA A 91 -2.51 -15.56 -3.69
CA ALA A 91 -2.29 -16.42 -4.85
C ALA A 91 -3.30 -17.59 -5.02
N GLN A 92 -4.05 -17.95 -3.96
CA GLN A 92 -5.10 -18.97 -4.01
C GLN A 92 -6.34 -18.47 -4.80
N ASP A 93 -6.58 -17.16 -4.84
CA ASP A 93 -7.69 -16.55 -5.59
C ASP A 93 -7.42 -16.59 -7.11
N LYS A 94 -6.14 -16.56 -7.52
CA LYS A 94 -5.74 -16.71 -8.93
C LYS A 94 -6.03 -18.11 -9.48
N LYS A 95 -6.00 -19.17 -8.66
CA LYS A 95 -6.37 -20.53 -9.09
C LYS A 95 -7.87 -20.71 -9.29
N LYS A 96 -8.71 -20.05 -8.48
CA LYS A 96 -10.18 -20.13 -8.60
C LYS A 96 -10.69 -19.37 -9.83
N ALA A 97 -10.04 -18.27 -10.20
CA ALA A 97 -10.37 -17.52 -11.42
C ALA A 97 -9.95 -18.23 -12.72
N ALA A 98 -8.87 -19.02 -12.69
CA ALA A 98 -8.40 -19.77 -13.86
C ALA A 98 -9.19 -21.08 -14.13
N ALA A 99 -10.01 -21.53 -13.17
CA ALA A 99 -10.79 -22.77 -13.24
C ALA A 99 -12.28 -22.51 -13.55
N GLY A 100 -12.58 -21.57 -14.46
CA GLY A 100 -13.94 -21.29 -14.93
C GLY A 100 -14.68 -22.55 -15.43
N PRO A 101 -16.03 -22.53 -15.46
CA PRO A 101 -16.83 -23.76 -15.47
C PRO A 101 -16.55 -24.61 -16.70
N LEU A 102 -16.26 -25.89 -16.48
CA LEU A 102 -16.32 -26.91 -17.54
C LEU A 102 -17.72 -26.82 -18.17
N GLN A 103 -17.77 -26.55 -19.48
CA GLN A 103 -19.00 -26.54 -20.25
C GLN A 103 -19.72 -27.88 -20.09
N GLU A 104 -20.95 -27.84 -19.58
CA GLU A 104 -21.88 -28.95 -19.66
C GLU A 104 -22.23 -29.22 -21.14
N THR A 105 -21.95 -30.44 -21.56
CA THR A 105 -22.66 -31.30 -22.52
C THR A 105 -23.36 -30.65 -23.73
N GLY A 106 -22.90 -31.05 -24.91
CA GLY A 106 -23.74 -31.27 -26.10
C GLY A 106 -23.73 -32.75 -26.45
#